data_AF-A0A9J7YFH3-F1
#
_entry.id   AF-A0A9J7YFH3-F1
#
_cell.length_a   1.000
_cell.length_b   1.000
_cell.length_c   1.000
_cell.angle_alpha   90.00
_cell.angle_beta   90.00
_cell.angle_gamma   90.00
#
_symmetry.space_group_name_H-M   'P 1'
#
loop_
_entity.id
_entity.type
_entity.pdbx_description
1 polymer ?
#
loop_
_entity_poly.entity_id
_entity_poly.type
_entity_poly.pdbx_seq_one_letter_code
_entity_poly.pdbx_strand_id
1 'polypeptide(L)'
;MATCDGSEARAALERSVLRRVPPLLTDLYQFTMAYAYWRAGRHNEPAVFELFFRDNPFGGGFSLFAGLSDCLLFLQNFAFSDDDVEYLRSVLPAGTDAAFFSYLKELDCSAVSVSAVPEGSVVFARVPLLEVCGPLAVVQLLETSLLCLVNYASLVCSNAARFRLAAGPRRRLMEMGLRRAQGPDGGLTASRYTYIGGFDLTSNALAGRLFGIPVAGTMAHSYVTSFSSLEEVWPQTLVPCGGGGPIDFICLVKGWLGRVCQLLGSKTSLVREGELAAFLSYAIAYPQNFLPVIDSYSVSCSGLLCFCAVALALCELQYQPLGVRLDSGDLCRQSLEVRRVFKECNKQFSVPQFESLIIVGTNSISEQSLAELNKKVSNEIDVVGVGTHLVTCTRQPSLGCVYKLIEVRGRPRMKMSEDPEKSTLPGRKSVYRLLDTDGRPQMDLICLSEEAAPKAGVSLTCFPLGLTKTLQTVTPAQVTSLRLDVFTCGQITFPLKSASESRERAQISLQTLHPHHKRLQEPHDYTVALSEQLHSLVSDITKGNSKGSNFLLSN
;
A
#
# COMPACT_ATOMS: atom_id res chain seq x y z
N MET A 1 -15.61 -9.01 -19.87
CA MET A 1 -15.46 -7.78 -19.05
C MET A 1 -15.27 -6.64 -20.00
N ALA A 2 -16.21 -5.69 -20.03
CA ALA A 2 -16.15 -4.53 -20.90
C ALA A 2 -14.91 -3.70 -20.53
N THR A 3 -14.03 -3.48 -21.50
CA THR A 3 -12.92 -2.54 -21.40
C THR A 3 -13.53 -1.15 -21.22
N CYS A 4 -13.55 -0.65 -19.98
CA CYS A 4 -13.75 0.78 -19.76
C CYS A 4 -12.68 1.51 -20.56
N ASP A 5 -13.13 2.46 -21.37
CA ASP A 5 -12.26 3.33 -22.15
C ASP A 5 -11.23 3.97 -21.19
N GLY A 6 -9.94 3.91 -21.53
CA GLY A 6 -8.85 4.33 -20.66
C GLY A 6 -8.98 5.79 -20.20
N SER A 7 -9.70 6.60 -20.97
CA SER A 7 -10.02 8.00 -20.65
C SER A 7 -11.02 8.14 -19.49
N GLU A 8 -12.10 7.35 -19.45
CA GLU A 8 -13.09 7.42 -18.37
C GLU A 8 -12.53 6.94 -17.02
N ALA A 9 -11.72 5.88 -17.05
CA ALA A 9 -11.05 5.36 -15.86
C ALA A 9 -10.11 6.40 -15.25
N ARG A 10 -9.34 7.11 -16.10
CA ARG A 10 -8.47 8.22 -15.69
C ARG A 10 -9.26 9.38 -15.08
N ALA A 11 -10.33 9.83 -15.74
CA ALA A 11 -11.18 10.90 -15.22
C ALA A 11 -11.87 10.53 -13.89
N ALA A 12 -12.20 9.24 -13.69
CA ALA A 12 -12.70 8.76 -12.40
C ALA A 12 -11.63 8.81 -11.31
N LEU A 13 -10.38 8.46 -11.64
CA LEU A 13 -9.26 8.54 -10.72
C LEU A 13 -8.92 9.99 -10.31
N GLU A 14 -8.86 10.90 -11.29
CA GLU A 14 -8.66 12.34 -11.06
C GLU A 14 -9.70 12.92 -10.09
N ARG A 15 -10.99 12.67 -10.36
CA ARG A 15 -12.09 13.09 -9.46
C ARG A 15 -12.00 12.45 -8.08
N SER A 16 -11.52 11.22 -7.98
CA SER A 16 -11.31 10.54 -6.70
C SER A 16 -10.20 11.20 -5.87
N VAL A 17 -9.08 11.55 -6.49
CA VAL A 17 -7.97 12.24 -5.79
C VAL A 17 -8.41 13.62 -5.32
N LEU A 18 -9.04 14.41 -6.18
CA LEU A 18 -9.54 15.75 -5.85
C LEU A 18 -10.47 15.77 -4.63
N ARG A 19 -11.36 14.78 -4.50
CA ARG A 19 -12.26 14.66 -3.35
C ARG A 19 -11.55 14.24 -2.07
N ARG A 20 -10.48 13.45 -2.18
CA ARG A 20 -9.73 12.92 -1.02
C ARG A 20 -8.69 13.90 -0.50
N VAL A 21 -8.12 14.73 -1.38
CA VAL A 21 -7.01 15.62 -1.08
C VAL A 21 -7.30 17.02 -1.65
N PRO A 22 -8.22 17.78 -1.03
CA PRO A 22 -8.45 19.18 -1.39
C PRO A 22 -7.25 20.07 -0.97
N PRO A 23 -7.08 21.27 -1.56
CA PRO A 23 -6.04 22.22 -1.16
C PRO A 23 -6.10 22.65 0.32
N LEU A 24 -7.29 22.59 0.93
CA LEU A 24 -7.48 22.83 2.37
C LEU A 24 -7.06 21.65 3.25
N LEU A 25 -6.59 20.52 2.70
CA LEU A 25 -5.96 19.44 3.47
C LEU A 25 -4.55 19.86 3.89
N THR A 26 -4.50 20.85 4.76
CA THR A 26 -3.31 21.50 5.27
C THR A 26 -3.65 22.21 6.59
N ASP A 27 -2.63 22.62 7.34
CA ASP A 27 -2.82 23.27 8.64
C ASP A 27 -2.97 24.79 8.48
N LEU A 28 -3.72 25.44 9.39
CA LEU A 28 -3.93 26.90 9.35
C LEU A 28 -2.60 27.69 9.32
N TYR A 29 -1.57 27.19 10.00
CA TYR A 29 -0.27 27.87 10.04
C TYR A 29 0.42 27.92 8.66
N GLN A 30 0.05 27.04 7.73
CA GLN A 30 0.60 27.07 6.37
C GLN A 30 0.13 28.35 5.65
N PHE A 31 -1.12 28.77 5.87
CA PHE A 31 -1.66 30.01 5.33
C PHE A 31 -1.11 31.25 6.03
N THR A 32 -0.88 31.20 7.35
CA THR A 32 -0.26 32.34 8.04
C THR A 32 1.20 32.54 7.62
N MET A 33 1.95 31.45 7.36
CA MET A 33 3.28 31.51 6.76
C MET A 33 3.24 32.01 5.31
N ALA A 34 2.31 31.52 4.49
CA ALA A 34 2.14 31.99 3.12
C ALA A 34 1.81 33.50 3.08
N TYR A 35 0.94 33.99 3.96
CA TYR A 35 0.67 35.41 4.12
C TYR A 35 1.91 36.19 4.55
N ALA A 36 2.69 35.67 5.50
CA ALA A 36 3.93 36.31 5.93
C ALA A 36 4.97 36.40 4.78
N TYR A 37 5.12 35.35 3.97
CA TYR A 37 5.94 35.40 2.75
C TYR A 37 5.37 36.40 1.73
N TRP A 38 4.06 36.46 1.59
CA TRP A 38 3.40 37.40 0.68
C TRP A 38 3.67 38.85 1.07
N ARG A 39 3.40 39.20 2.33
CA ARG A 39 3.65 40.53 2.91
C ARG A 39 5.11 40.93 2.89
N ALA A 40 6.03 39.98 3.04
CA ALA A 40 7.47 40.23 2.96
C ALA A 40 7.99 40.33 1.51
N GLY A 41 7.14 40.17 0.49
CA GLY A 41 7.56 40.15 -0.92
C GLY A 41 8.40 38.92 -1.31
N ARG A 42 8.33 37.84 -0.52
CA ARG A 42 9.15 36.62 -0.66
C ARG A 42 8.43 35.44 -1.30
N HIS A 43 7.11 35.53 -1.45
CA HIS A 43 6.24 34.45 -1.93
C HIS A 43 6.65 33.87 -3.29
N ASN A 44 7.22 34.69 -4.18
CA ASN A 44 7.68 34.29 -5.52
C ASN A 44 9.17 33.93 -5.60
N GLU A 45 9.89 33.89 -4.47
CA GLU A 45 11.28 33.43 -4.48
C GLU A 45 11.37 31.98 -4.95
N PRO A 46 12.33 31.62 -5.82
CA PRO A 46 12.53 30.22 -6.17
C PRO A 46 13.04 29.47 -4.94
N ALA A 47 12.36 28.39 -4.60
CA ALA A 47 12.67 27.55 -3.45
C ALA A 47 12.64 26.08 -3.84
N VAL A 48 13.45 25.29 -3.15
CA VAL A 48 13.51 23.83 -3.33
C VAL A 48 13.33 23.15 -1.99
N PHE A 49 12.45 22.16 -1.97
CA PHE A 49 12.18 21.29 -0.84
C PHE A 49 12.43 19.84 -1.22
N GLU A 50 12.78 19.02 -0.24
CA GLU A 50 12.87 17.57 -0.41
C GLU A 50 11.99 16.83 0.59
N LEU A 51 11.39 15.73 0.11
CA LEU A 51 10.66 14.77 0.92
C LEU A 51 11.48 13.49 1.09
N PHE A 52 11.71 13.07 2.34
CA PHE A 52 12.37 11.81 2.69
C PHE A 52 11.85 11.28 4.02
N PHE A 53 12.23 10.08 4.44
CA PHE A 53 11.94 9.55 5.79
C PHE A 53 13.23 9.25 6.54
N ARG A 54 13.18 9.20 7.88
CA ARG A 54 14.39 9.12 8.71
C ARG A 54 14.87 7.71 8.97
N ASP A 55 13.94 6.76 9.07
CA ASP A 55 14.19 5.39 9.49
C ASP A 55 13.30 4.43 8.68
N ASN A 56 13.83 3.26 8.32
CA ASN A 56 13.01 2.24 7.70
C ASN A 56 11.92 1.74 8.68
N PRO A 57 10.69 1.54 8.21
CA PRO A 57 9.58 1.19 9.09
C PRO A 57 9.69 -0.26 9.57
N PHE A 58 9.06 -0.54 10.71
CA PHE A 58 8.90 -1.88 11.29
C PHE A 58 10.21 -2.57 11.70
N GLY A 59 11.31 -1.81 11.80
CA GLY A 59 12.67 -2.35 11.96
C GLY A 59 13.16 -3.10 10.71
N GLY A 60 12.63 -2.77 9.54
CA GLY A 60 13.01 -3.37 8.26
C GLY A 60 14.29 -2.79 7.65
N GLY A 61 14.87 -3.48 6.68
CA GLY A 61 16.08 -3.03 5.98
C GLY A 61 15.81 -2.15 4.76
N PHE A 62 14.54 -1.96 4.40
CA PHE A 62 14.13 -1.21 3.21
C PHE A 62 12.70 -0.68 3.36
N SER A 63 12.33 0.23 2.47
CA SER A 63 10.94 0.65 2.21
C SER A 63 10.62 0.56 0.72
N LEU A 64 9.33 0.49 0.36
CA LEU A 64 8.87 0.69 -1.00
C LEU A 64 8.28 2.09 -1.13
N PHE A 65 8.76 2.87 -2.10
CA PHE A 65 8.20 4.18 -2.39
C PHE A 65 6.87 4.05 -3.13
N ALA A 66 5.83 4.69 -2.60
CA ALA A 66 4.51 4.76 -3.20
C ALA A 66 3.78 6.06 -2.84
N GLY A 67 2.74 6.40 -3.61
CA GLY A 67 1.95 7.64 -3.43
C GLY A 67 2.14 8.65 -4.57
N LEU A 68 3.08 8.40 -5.48
CA LEU A 68 3.47 9.36 -6.52
C LEU A 68 2.29 9.69 -7.45
N SER A 69 1.53 8.68 -7.87
CA SER A 69 0.42 8.90 -8.80
C SER A 69 -0.62 9.86 -8.22
N ASP A 70 -0.95 9.71 -6.94
CA ASP A 70 -1.91 10.58 -6.26
C ASP A 70 -1.32 11.98 -6.04
N CYS A 71 -0.01 12.09 -5.79
CA CYS A 71 0.68 13.39 -5.72
C CYS A 71 0.61 14.14 -7.05
N LEU A 72 0.90 13.48 -8.18
CA LEU A 72 0.88 14.12 -9.50
C LEU A 72 -0.52 14.61 -9.88
N LEU A 73 -1.55 13.80 -9.58
CA LEU A 73 -2.95 14.18 -9.81
C LEU A 73 -3.41 15.32 -8.89
N PHE A 74 -2.95 15.35 -7.64
CA PHE A 74 -3.19 16.47 -6.73
C PHE A 74 -2.55 17.76 -7.27
N LEU A 75 -1.26 17.72 -7.63
CA LEU A 75 -0.53 18.88 -8.17
C LEU A 75 -1.17 19.43 -9.45
N GLN A 76 -1.56 18.55 -10.37
CA GLN A 76 -2.19 18.93 -11.64
C GLN A 76 -3.51 19.70 -11.44
N ASN A 77 -4.22 19.44 -10.34
CA ASN A 77 -5.55 20.01 -10.08
C ASN A 77 -5.59 20.91 -8.84
N PHE A 78 -4.43 21.34 -8.33
CA PHE A 78 -4.34 22.21 -7.17
C PHE A 78 -4.85 23.62 -7.52
N ALA A 79 -6.00 24.00 -6.98
CA ALA A 79 -6.57 25.34 -7.09
C ALA A 79 -7.60 25.57 -5.98
N PHE A 80 -7.62 26.75 -5.38
CA PHE A 80 -8.62 27.11 -4.37
C PHE A 80 -9.95 27.51 -5.02
N SER A 81 -11.06 27.03 -4.47
CA SER A 81 -12.39 27.51 -4.84
C SER A 81 -12.73 28.84 -4.16
N ASP A 82 -13.77 29.51 -4.63
CA ASP A 82 -14.29 30.72 -3.98
C ASP A 82 -14.69 30.47 -2.52
N ASP A 83 -15.31 29.31 -2.25
CA ASP A 83 -15.74 28.90 -0.91
C ASP A 83 -14.53 28.64 0.01
N ASP A 84 -13.45 28.04 -0.51
CA ASP A 84 -12.22 27.83 0.26
C ASP A 84 -11.62 29.17 0.71
N VAL A 85 -11.57 30.14 -0.20
CA VAL A 85 -11.00 31.47 0.08
C VAL A 85 -11.88 32.28 1.02
N GLU A 86 -13.20 32.18 0.90
CA GLU A 86 -14.13 32.81 1.86
C GLU A 86 -13.96 32.22 3.26
N TYR A 87 -13.86 30.89 3.36
CA TYR A 87 -13.56 30.23 4.62
C TYR A 87 -12.23 30.73 5.21
N LEU A 88 -11.16 30.78 4.41
CA LEU A 88 -9.86 31.28 4.86
C LEU A 88 -9.93 32.74 5.35
N ARG A 89 -10.77 33.59 4.71
CA ARG A 89 -11.01 34.96 5.18
C ARG A 89 -11.65 35.01 6.56
N SER A 90 -12.52 34.05 6.86
CA SER A 90 -13.19 33.98 8.17
C SER A 90 -12.28 33.52 9.32
N VAL A 91 -11.24 32.72 9.04
CA VAL A 91 -10.37 32.13 10.07
C VAL A 91 -8.99 32.79 10.19
N LEU A 92 -8.52 33.49 9.17
CA LEU A 92 -7.29 34.28 9.25
C LEU A 92 -7.53 35.58 10.05
N PRO A 93 -6.49 36.18 10.65
CA PRO A 93 -6.64 37.42 11.40
C PRO A 93 -7.33 38.52 10.59
N ALA A 94 -8.22 39.29 11.23
CA ALA A 94 -9.00 40.35 10.58
C ALA A 94 -8.15 41.44 9.90
N GLY A 95 -6.88 41.60 10.31
CA GLY A 95 -5.91 42.49 9.68
C GLY A 95 -5.16 41.90 8.48
N THR A 96 -5.55 40.71 8.00
CA THR A 96 -4.99 40.09 6.79
C THR A 96 -5.40 40.91 5.56
N ASP A 97 -4.41 41.29 4.75
CA ASP A 97 -4.62 42.10 3.55
C ASP A 97 -5.61 41.44 2.58
N ALA A 98 -6.61 42.20 2.12
CA ALA A 98 -7.62 41.71 1.18
C ALA A 98 -7.00 41.16 -0.12
N ALA A 99 -5.89 41.75 -0.58
CA ALA A 99 -5.20 41.33 -1.80
C ALA A 99 -4.54 39.94 -1.68
N PHE A 100 -4.25 39.47 -0.45
CA PHE A 100 -3.75 38.11 -0.25
C PHE A 100 -4.80 37.06 -0.63
N PHE A 101 -6.08 37.33 -0.41
CA PHE A 101 -7.15 36.41 -0.81
C PHE A 101 -7.33 36.36 -2.33
N SER A 102 -7.10 37.47 -3.03
CA SER A 102 -7.03 37.46 -4.50
C SER A 102 -5.85 36.62 -4.98
N TYR A 103 -4.68 36.77 -4.35
CA TYR A 103 -3.51 35.93 -4.64
C TYR A 103 -3.81 34.43 -4.44
N LEU A 104 -4.49 34.04 -3.35
CA LEU A 104 -4.86 32.64 -3.13
C LEU A 104 -5.76 32.06 -4.24
N LYS A 105 -6.68 32.85 -4.80
CA LYS A 105 -7.53 32.41 -5.93
C LYS A 105 -6.76 32.15 -7.22
N GLU A 106 -5.64 32.84 -7.40
CA GLU A 106 -4.77 32.71 -8.57
C GLU A 106 -3.71 31.62 -8.41
N LEU A 107 -3.60 31.00 -7.23
CA LEU A 107 -2.60 29.97 -6.98
C LEU A 107 -2.91 28.67 -7.71
N ASP A 108 -1.90 28.17 -8.42
CA ASP A 108 -1.86 26.85 -9.01
C ASP A 108 -0.43 26.26 -8.92
N CYS A 109 -0.22 25.11 -9.54
CA CYS A 109 1.09 24.47 -9.64
C CYS A 109 1.81 24.72 -10.98
N SER A 110 1.41 25.71 -11.77
CA SER A 110 1.97 25.97 -13.12
C SER A 110 3.48 26.28 -13.12
N ALA A 111 3.98 26.88 -12.05
CA ALA A 111 5.41 27.17 -11.87
C ALA A 111 6.17 26.10 -11.05
N VAL A 112 5.52 24.98 -10.73
CA VAL A 112 6.10 23.89 -9.93
C VAL A 112 6.70 22.81 -10.82
N SER A 113 7.88 22.32 -10.44
CA SER A 113 8.51 21.13 -11.01
C SER A 113 8.85 20.14 -9.89
N VAL A 114 8.67 18.85 -10.17
CA VAL A 114 8.95 17.75 -9.25
C VAL A 114 9.80 16.69 -9.94
N SER A 115 10.91 16.31 -9.30
CA SER A 115 11.60 15.07 -9.60
C SER A 115 11.34 14.05 -8.49
N ALA A 116 11.14 12.79 -8.84
CA ALA A 116 10.78 11.75 -7.88
C ALA A 116 11.40 10.40 -8.22
N VAL A 117 11.58 9.57 -7.19
CA VAL A 117 11.85 8.14 -7.38
C VAL A 117 10.64 7.48 -8.04
N PRO A 118 10.80 6.55 -9.00
CA PRO A 118 9.65 5.84 -9.57
C PRO A 118 8.88 5.01 -8.53
N GLU A 119 7.55 5.09 -8.55
CA GLU A 119 6.67 4.33 -7.65
C GLU A 119 6.88 2.81 -7.78
N GLY A 120 6.95 2.12 -6.65
CA GLY A 120 7.32 0.70 -6.56
C GLY A 120 8.82 0.47 -6.37
N SER A 121 9.67 1.49 -6.41
CA SER A 121 11.10 1.28 -6.15
C SER A 121 11.40 1.01 -4.67
N VAL A 122 12.37 0.12 -4.42
CA VAL A 122 13.01 0.00 -3.11
C VAL A 122 13.79 1.29 -2.81
N VAL A 123 13.53 1.88 -1.65
CA VAL A 123 14.15 3.10 -1.15
C VAL A 123 14.61 2.93 0.29
N PHE A 124 15.49 3.82 0.74
CA PHE A 124 16.12 3.75 2.04
C PHE A 124 15.97 5.06 2.79
N ALA A 125 16.10 4.96 4.11
CA ALA A 125 16.10 6.08 5.02
C ALA A 125 17.09 7.17 4.57
N ARG A 126 16.66 8.43 4.72
CA ARG A 126 17.45 9.66 4.49
C ARG A 126 17.87 9.88 3.05
N VAL A 127 17.35 9.09 2.12
CA VAL A 127 17.42 9.35 0.68
C VAL A 127 16.24 10.22 0.25
N PRO A 128 16.46 11.38 -0.40
CA PRO A 128 15.38 12.22 -0.86
C PRO A 128 14.58 11.61 -2.01
N LEU A 129 13.31 11.35 -1.73
CA LEU A 129 12.34 10.66 -2.58
C LEU A 129 11.72 11.58 -3.62
N LEU A 130 11.35 12.80 -3.20
CA LEU A 130 10.87 13.88 -4.06
C LEU A 130 11.75 15.11 -3.85
N GLU A 131 12.03 15.83 -4.93
CA GLU A 131 12.51 17.22 -4.93
C GLU A 131 11.42 18.08 -5.57
N VAL A 132 10.91 19.09 -4.85
CA VAL A 132 9.85 19.98 -5.28
C VAL A 132 10.41 21.40 -5.40
N CYS A 133 10.35 21.96 -6.60
CA CYS A 133 10.91 23.26 -6.94
C CYS A 133 9.81 24.20 -7.45
N GLY A 134 9.82 25.47 -7.03
CA GLY A 134 8.85 26.46 -7.48
C GLY A 134 8.83 27.72 -6.60
N PRO A 135 7.78 28.57 -6.73
CA PRO A 135 7.58 29.73 -5.88
C PRO A 135 7.44 29.33 -4.40
N LEU A 136 8.19 30.00 -3.52
CA LEU A 136 8.31 29.65 -2.10
C LEU A 136 6.98 29.43 -1.39
N ALA A 137 6.00 30.34 -1.56
CA ALA A 137 4.71 30.20 -0.89
C ALA A 137 3.92 28.99 -1.43
N VAL A 138 3.97 28.72 -2.73
CA VAL A 138 3.28 27.59 -3.36
C VAL A 138 3.88 26.27 -2.86
N VAL A 139 5.19 26.08 -3.01
CA VAL A 139 5.83 24.81 -2.62
C VAL A 139 5.83 24.56 -1.10
N GLN A 140 5.64 25.60 -0.29
CA GLN A 140 5.38 25.48 1.14
C GLN A 140 3.97 24.95 1.43
N LEU A 141 2.93 25.46 0.74
CA LEU A 141 1.55 25.02 0.93
C LEU A 141 1.34 23.53 0.58
N LEU A 142 2.16 22.98 -0.31
CA LEU A 142 2.11 21.57 -0.72
C LEU A 142 2.61 20.58 0.35
N GLU A 143 3.33 21.05 1.37
CA GLU A 143 4.00 20.20 2.37
C GLU A 143 3.06 19.17 2.99
N THR A 144 1.95 19.61 3.57
CA THR A 144 1.07 18.75 4.36
C THR A 144 0.41 17.67 3.50
N SER A 145 -0.10 18.04 2.31
CA SER A 145 -0.79 17.10 1.42
C SER A 145 0.17 16.08 0.79
N LEU A 146 1.37 16.50 0.37
CA LEU A 146 2.38 15.58 -0.15
C LEU A 146 2.88 14.62 0.94
N LEU A 147 3.07 15.10 2.17
CA LEU A 147 3.42 14.23 3.30
C LEU A 147 2.31 13.23 3.60
N CYS A 148 1.04 13.63 3.56
CA CYS A 148 -0.10 12.75 3.78
C CYS A 148 -0.12 11.61 2.74
N LEU A 149 -0.03 11.97 1.45
CA LEU A 149 -0.07 11.04 0.33
C LEU A 149 1.09 10.05 0.32
N VAL A 150 2.31 10.51 0.57
CA VAL A 150 3.51 9.65 0.52
C VAL A 150 3.66 8.79 1.77
N ASN A 151 3.43 9.33 2.98
CA ASN A 151 3.65 8.60 4.23
C ASN A 151 2.83 7.30 4.26
N TYR A 152 1.51 7.41 4.11
CA TYR A 152 0.63 6.27 4.30
C TYR A 152 0.77 5.25 3.16
N ALA A 153 0.87 5.73 1.91
CA ALA A 153 1.06 4.88 0.75
C ALA A 153 2.34 4.04 0.84
N SER A 154 3.49 4.69 1.11
CA SER A 154 4.77 4.00 1.23
C SER A 154 4.83 3.06 2.44
N LEU A 155 4.22 3.45 3.57
CA LEU A 155 4.14 2.60 4.77
C LEU A 155 3.34 1.32 4.51
N VAL A 156 2.14 1.43 3.95
CA VAL A 156 1.27 0.28 3.67
C VAL A 156 1.87 -0.61 2.59
N CYS A 157 2.46 -0.02 1.54
CA CYS A 157 3.17 -0.77 0.50
C CYS A 157 4.33 -1.58 1.09
N SER A 158 5.14 -0.97 1.96
CA SER A 158 6.24 -1.63 2.66
C SER A 158 5.75 -2.73 3.59
N ASN A 159 4.66 -2.50 4.33
CA ASN A 159 4.06 -3.50 5.20
C ASN A 159 3.58 -4.71 4.38
N ALA A 160 2.88 -4.47 3.28
CA ALA A 160 2.42 -5.54 2.38
C ALA A 160 3.58 -6.37 1.80
N ALA A 161 4.70 -5.74 1.45
CA ALA A 161 5.90 -6.44 1.02
C ALA A 161 6.48 -7.35 2.11
N ARG A 162 6.47 -6.90 3.38
CA ARG A 162 6.90 -7.73 4.51
C ARG A 162 5.97 -8.93 4.72
N PHE A 163 4.65 -8.74 4.64
CA PHE A 163 3.68 -9.84 4.67
C PHE A 163 3.90 -10.83 3.50
N ARG A 164 4.19 -10.34 2.29
CA ARG A 164 4.55 -11.19 1.14
C ARG A 164 5.84 -11.96 1.39
N LEU A 165 6.87 -11.34 1.96
CA LEU A 165 8.11 -12.02 2.33
C LEU A 165 7.86 -13.11 3.39
N ALA A 166 7.02 -12.81 4.39
CA ALA A 166 6.62 -13.77 5.42
C ALA A 166 5.84 -14.96 4.84
N ALA A 167 4.92 -14.69 3.89
CA ALA A 167 4.07 -15.68 3.23
C ALA A 167 4.78 -16.51 2.14
N GLY A 168 5.88 -16.01 1.60
CA GLY A 168 6.52 -16.58 0.42
C GLY A 168 5.74 -16.31 -0.88
N PRO A 169 6.27 -16.78 -2.03
CA PRO A 169 5.77 -16.38 -3.35
C PRO A 169 4.51 -17.13 -3.79
N ARG A 170 4.18 -18.28 -3.18
CA ARG A 170 3.13 -19.19 -3.68
C ARG A 170 1.76 -18.99 -3.03
N ARG A 171 1.73 -18.68 -1.74
CA ARG A 171 0.48 -18.56 -0.99
C ARG A 171 -0.27 -17.31 -1.43
N ARG A 172 -1.58 -17.44 -1.69
CA ARG A 172 -2.39 -16.30 -2.09
C ARG A 172 -2.70 -15.43 -0.87
N LEU A 173 -2.51 -14.12 -1.03
CA LEU A 173 -2.78 -13.12 0.01
C LEU A 173 -3.91 -12.21 -0.41
N MET A 174 -4.84 -11.98 0.52
CA MET A 174 -6.02 -11.16 0.29
C MET A 174 -6.14 -10.04 1.32
N GLU A 175 -6.34 -8.81 0.86
CA GLU A 175 -6.57 -7.64 1.72
C GLU A 175 -8.06 -7.55 2.11
N MET A 176 -8.31 -7.61 3.42
CA MET A 176 -9.64 -7.67 4.06
C MET A 176 -9.81 -6.58 5.14
N GLY A 177 -9.01 -5.53 5.07
CA GLY A 177 -8.87 -4.51 6.11
C GLY A 177 -9.76 -3.28 5.95
N LEU A 178 -10.46 -3.10 4.82
CA LEU A 178 -11.30 -1.93 4.54
C LEU A 178 -12.08 -1.40 5.75
N ARG A 179 -12.77 -2.28 6.50
CA ARG A 179 -13.60 -1.91 7.67
C ARG A 179 -12.84 -1.38 8.90
N ARG A 180 -11.51 -1.48 8.91
CA ARG A 180 -10.61 -1.02 9.98
C ARG A 180 -9.62 0.03 9.49
N ALA A 181 -9.57 0.30 8.19
CA ALA A 181 -8.70 1.32 7.63
C ALA A 181 -9.06 2.71 8.21
N GLN A 182 -8.07 3.60 8.26
CA GLN A 182 -8.18 4.88 8.95
C GLN A 182 -8.75 5.94 8.02
N GLY A 183 -9.92 6.49 8.36
CA GLY A 183 -10.58 7.52 7.57
C GLY A 183 -11.37 7.00 6.36
N PRO A 184 -12.13 7.89 5.69
CA PRO A 184 -12.98 7.53 4.55
C PRO A 184 -12.18 7.08 3.32
N ASP A 185 -10.94 7.55 3.17
CA ASP A 185 -10.06 7.24 2.05
C ASP A 185 -9.04 6.13 2.36
N GLY A 186 -8.69 5.92 3.62
CA GLY A 186 -7.62 5.00 4.02
C GLY A 186 -7.84 3.57 3.52
N GLY A 187 -9.09 3.13 3.40
CA GLY A 187 -9.41 1.82 2.84
C GLY A 187 -9.12 1.70 1.35
N LEU A 188 -9.45 2.72 0.56
CA LEU A 188 -9.15 2.75 -0.88
C LEU A 188 -7.65 2.83 -1.13
N THR A 189 -6.99 3.73 -0.39
CA THR A 189 -5.54 3.93 -0.42
C THR A 189 -4.81 2.64 -0.05
N ALA A 190 -5.22 1.99 1.05
CA ALA A 190 -4.60 0.75 1.50
C ALA A 190 -4.70 -0.36 0.45
N SER A 191 -5.90 -0.64 -0.08
CA SER A 191 -6.10 -1.72 -1.06
C SER A 191 -5.19 -1.58 -2.29
N ARG A 192 -4.98 -0.35 -2.79
CA ARG A 192 -4.06 -0.09 -3.90
C ARG A 192 -2.62 -0.43 -3.54
N TYR A 193 -2.13 0.11 -2.44
CA TYR A 193 -0.72 0.00 -2.09
C TYR A 193 -0.37 -1.37 -1.49
N THR A 194 -1.33 -2.10 -0.90
CA THR A 194 -1.12 -3.51 -0.55
C THR A 194 -0.97 -4.39 -1.77
N TYR A 195 -1.73 -4.13 -2.84
CA TYR A 195 -1.59 -4.85 -4.10
C TYR A 195 -0.21 -4.62 -4.73
N ILE A 196 0.24 -3.37 -4.79
CA ILE A 196 1.59 -3.02 -5.26
C ILE A 196 2.67 -3.70 -4.41
N GLY A 197 2.51 -3.70 -3.08
CA GLY A 197 3.44 -4.37 -2.16
C GLY A 197 3.44 -5.90 -2.24
N GLY A 198 2.45 -6.51 -2.91
CA GLY A 198 2.49 -7.93 -3.26
C GLY A 198 1.29 -8.77 -2.83
N PHE A 199 0.20 -8.18 -2.35
CA PHE A 199 -1.08 -8.89 -2.18
C PHE A 199 -1.74 -9.19 -3.53
N ASP A 200 -2.53 -10.25 -3.59
CA ASP A 200 -3.08 -10.75 -4.85
C ASP A 200 -4.51 -10.27 -5.09
N LEU A 201 -5.29 -10.14 -4.01
CA LEU A 201 -6.73 -9.88 -4.04
C LEU A 201 -7.08 -8.78 -3.02
N THR A 202 -8.19 -8.08 -3.24
CA THR A 202 -8.81 -7.18 -2.24
C THR A 202 -10.30 -7.48 -2.09
N SER A 203 -10.86 -7.18 -0.92
CA SER A 203 -12.32 -7.12 -0.70
C SER A 203 -12.95 -5.79 -1.09
N ASN A 204 -12.13 -4.77 -1.39
CA ASN A 204 -12.59 -3.43 -1.65
C ASN A 204 -13.09 -3.28 -3.10
N ALA A 205 -14.41 -3.28 -3.26
CA ALA A 205 -15.06 -3.14 -4.58
C ALA A 205 -14.69 -1.82 -5.30
N LEU A 206 -14.51 -0.72 -4.55
CA LEU A 206 -14.12 0.56 -5.13
C LEU A 206 -12.68 0.51 -5.67
N ALA A 207 -11.78 -0.16 -4.96
CA ALA A 207 -10.41 -0.37 -5.42
C ALA A 207 -10.36 -1.23 -6.69
N GLY A 208 -11.20 -2.27 -6.78
CA GLY A 208 -11.37 -3.05 -8.00
C GLY A 208 -11.84 -2.21 -9.18
N ARG A 209 -12.83 -1.35 -8.96
CA ARG A 209 -13.37 -0.45 -10.00
C ARG A 209 -12.35 0.58 -10.49
N LEU A 210 -11.61 1.22 -9.57
CA LEU A 210 -10.72 2.33 -9.91
C LEU A 210 -9.34 1.88 -10.40
N PHE A 211 -8.82 0.77 -9.88
CA PHE A 211 -7.44 0.34 -10.11
C PHE A 211 -7.31 -0.99 -10.85
N GLY A 212 -8.43 -1.66 -11.16
CA GLY A 212 -8.42 -2.97 -11.82
C GLY A 212 -7.86 -4.09 -10.95
N ILE A 213 -7.84 -3.91 -9.63
CA ILE A 213 -7.32 -4.91 -8.69
C ILE A 213 -8.33 -6.08 -8.62
N PRO A 214 -7.88 -7.34 -8.70
CA PRO A 214 -8.76 -8.49 -8.53
C PRO A 214 -9.54 -8.43 -7.21
N VAL A 215 -10.87 -8.43 -7.31
CA VAL A 215 -11.76 -8.44 -6.14
C VAL A 215 -12.16 -9.86 -5.82
N ALA A 216 -12.08 -10.22 -4.55
CA ALA A 216 -12.62 -11.46 -4.04
C ALA A 216 -13.42 -11.19 -2.77
N GLY A 217 -14.23 -12.15 -2.35
CA GLY A 217 -15.08 -12.04 -1.19
C GLY A 217 -15.64 -13.39 -0.80
N THR A 218 -16.09 -13.46 0.44
CA THR A 218 -16.80 -14.61 1.01
C THR A 218 -18.10 -14.09 1.63
N MET A 219 -18.89 -14.96 2.24
CA MET A 219 -20.02 -14.52 3.09
C MET A 219 -19.56 -14.06 4.48
N ALA A 220 -20.41 -13.30 5.18
CA ALA A 220 -20.16 -12.85 6.55
C ALA A 220 -20.95 -13.67 7.58
N HIS A 221 -20.50 -13.70 8.83
CA HIS A 221 -21.23 -14.33 9.93
C HIS A 221 -22.65 -13.75 10.12
N SER A 222 -22.85 -12.46 9.84
CA SER A 222 -24.17 -11.83 9.91
C SER A 222 -25.17 -12.43 8.92
N TYR A 223 -24.70 -12.91 7.76
CA TYR A 223 -25.56 -13.61 6.82
C TYR A 223 -25.96 -14.98 7.39
N VAL A 224 -25.00 -15.75 7.91
CA VAL A 224 -25.27 -17.07 8.53
C VAL A 224 -26.24 -16.97 9.70
N THR A 225 -26.02 -16.00 10.59
CA THR A 225 -26.83 -15.80 11.81
C THR A 225 -28.18 -15.13 11.56
N SER A 226 -28.47 -14.68 10.33
CA SER A 226 -29.78 -14.13 9.97
C SER A 226 -30.84 -15.20 9.70
N PHE A 227 -30.44 -16.47 9.59
CA PHE A 227 -31.34 -17.59 9.35
C PHE A 227 -31.59 -18.38 10.63
N SER A 228 -32.84 -18.77 10.84
CA SER A 228 -33.29 -19.59 11.97
C SER A 228 -33.73 -20.98 11.54
N SER A 229 -34.28 -21.13 10.32
CA SER A 229 -34.87 -22.39 9.84
C SER A 229 -34.79 -22.52 8.32
N LEU A 230 -35.04 -23.74 7.81
CA LEU A 230 -35.07 -24.01 6.37
C LEU A 230 -36.28 -23.38 5.64
N GLU A 231 -37.31 -22.97 6.37
CA GLU A 231 -38.50 -22.31 5.79
C GLU A 231 -38.17 -20.94 5.19
N GLU A 232 -37.09 -20.32 5.66
CA GLU A 232 -36.59 -19.01 5.20
C GLU A 232 -35.79 -19.11 3.89
N VAL A 233 -35.51 -20.32 3.39
CA VAL A 233 -34.79 -20.52 2.13
C VAL A 233 -35.75 -20.33 0.95
N TRP A 234 -35.47 -19.33 0.11
CA TRP A 234 -36.21 -19.09 -1.12
C TRP A 234 -35.29 -18.62 -2.27
N PRO A 235 -35.45 -19.17 -3.50
CA PRO A 235 -36.29 -20.32 -3.85
C PRO A 235 -35.75 -21.62 -3.22
N GLN A 236 -36.60 -22.65 -3.06
CA GLN A 236 -36.18 -23.95 -2.52
C GLN A 236 -35.57 -24.89 -3.58
N THR A 237 -35.55 -24.44 -4.83
CA THR A 237 -35.09 -25.22 -5.99
C THR A 237 -33.82 -24.64 -6.60
N LEU A 238 -33.01 -25.51 -7.20
CA LEU A 238 -31.85 -25.12 -7.99
C LEU A 238 -31.89 -25.82 -9.36
N VAL A 239 -31.58 -25.08 -10.43
CA VAL A 239 -31.48 -25.64 -11.78
C VAL A 239 -30.08 -26.23 -11.96
N PRO A 240 -29.92 -27.45 -12.52
CA PRO A 240 -28.59 -28.01 -12.79
C PRO A 240 -27.78 -27.19 -13.81
N CYS A 241 -26.46 -27.18 -13.67
CA CYS A 241 -25.56 -26.44 -14.56
C CYS A 241 -25.64 -26.94 -16.02
N GLY A 242 -25.77 -28.25 -16.23
CA GLY A 242 -25.90 -28.89 -17.56
C GLY A 242 -27.26 -28.74 -18.22
N GLY A 243 -28.19 -27.99 -17.63
CA GLY A 243 -29.58 -27.87 -18.10
C GLY A 243 -30.52 -28.88 -17.45
N GLY A 244 -31.83 -28.69 -17.67
CA GLY A 244 -32.90 -29.46 -17.03
C GLY A 244 -33.89 -28.58 -16.27
N GLY A 245 -34.84 -29.21 -15.57
CA GLY A 245 -35.82 -28.52 -14.72
C GLY A 245 -35.25 -28.20 -13.32
N PRO A 246 -35.87 -27.27 -12.57
CA PRO A 246 -35.52 -27.01 -11.18
C PRO A 246 -35.69 -28.28 -10.32
N ILE A 247 -34.70 -28.56 -9.47
CA ILE A 247 -34.71 -29.69 -8.52
C ILE A 247 -34.90 -29.15 -7.11
N ASP A 248 -35.65 -29.87 -6.27
CA ASP A 248 -35.76 -29.58 -4.83
C ASP A 248 -34.38 -29.72 -4.16
N PHE A 249 -33.73 -28.58 -3.99
CA PHE A 249 -32.35 -28.51 -3.54
C PHE A 249 -32.23 -28.78 -2.05
N ILE A 250 -33.26 -28.40 -1.27
CA ILE A 250 -33.32 -28.67 0.17
C ILE A 250 -33.39 -30.18 0.42
N CYS A 251 -34.27 -30.89 -0.29
CA CYS A 251 -34.40 -32.34 -0.18
C CYS A 251 -33.09 -33.05 -0.55
N LEU A 252 -32.47 -32.64 -1.66
CA LEU A 252 -31.18 -33.18 -2.11
C LEU A 252 -30.07 -33.00 -1.05
N VAL A 253 -29.94 -31.79 -0.50
CA VAL A 253 -28.95 -31.49 0.53
C VAL A 253 -29.21 -32.24 1.84
N LYS A 254 -30.47 -32.40 2.27
CA LYS A 254 -30.80 -33.23 3.45
C LYS A 254 -30.35 -34.69 3.25
N GLY A 255 -30.55 -35.24 2.05
CA GLY A 255 -30.08 -36.58 1.70
C GLY A 255 -28.55 -36.71 1.75
N TRP A 256 -27.82 -35.70 1.29
CA TRP A 256 -26.35 -35.66 1.41
C TRP A 256 -25.88 -35.44 2.85
N LEU A 257 -26.57 -34.62 3.64
CA LEU A 257 -26.23 -34.39 5.03
C LEU A 257 -26.27 -35.67 5.86
N GLY A 258 -27.28 -36.52 5.67
CA GLY A 258 -27.35 -37.83 6.31
C GLY A 258 -26.14 -38.71 5.97
N ARG A 259 -25.73 -38.75 4.70
CA ARG A 259 -24.57 -39.51 4.22
C ARG A 259 -23.24 -38.97 4.78
N VAL A 260 -23.07 -37.64 4.83
CA VAL A 260 -21.89 -36.99 5.42
C VAL A 260 -21.81 -37.25 6.92
N CYS A 261 -22.92 -37.12 7.65
CA CYS A 261 -22.96 -37.45 9.08
C CYS A 261 -22.58 -38.91 9.34
N GLN A 262 -23.10 -39.85 8.54
CA GLN A 262 -22.73 -41.26 8.64
C GLN A 262 -21.24 -41.49 8.40
N LEU A 263 -20.67 -40.88 7.34
CA LEU A 263 -19.24 -40.99 7.02
C LEU A 263 -18.35 -40.50 8.17
N LEU A 264 -18.72 -39.39 8.80
CA LEU A 264 -17.92 -38.73 9.82
C LEU A 264 -18.27 -39.16 11.26
N GLY A 265 -19.15 -40.16 11.43
CA GLY A 265 -19.59 -40.61 12.76
C GLY A 265 -20.33 -39.54 13.57
N SER A 266 -20.97 -38.58 12.90
CA SER A 266 -21.71 -37.47 13.50
C SER A 266 -23.23 -37.71 13.44
N LYS A 267 -24.01 -36.84 14.09
CA LYS A 267 -25.47 -36.88 14.10
C LYS A 267 -26.03 -35.63 13.45
N THR A 268 -27.05 -35.78 12.60
CA THR A 268 -27.76 -34.66 11.96
C THR A 268 -28.38 -33.71 12.99
N SER A 269 -28.71 -34.19 14.20
CA SER A 269 -29.22 -33.37 15.31
C SER A 269 -28.22 -32.36 15.88
N LEU A 270 -26.92 -32.46 15.56
CA LEU A 270 -25.90 -31.50 15.99
C LEU A 270 -25.80 -30.29 15.05
N VAL A 271 -26.35 -30.42 13.84
CA VAL A 271 -26.32 -29.37 12.82
C VAL A 271 -27.28 -28.26 13.19
N ARG A 272 -26.82 -27.02 13.10
CA ARG A 272 -27.67 -25.84 13.24
C ARG A 272 -28.48 -25.65 11.97
N GLU A 273 -29.80 -25.76 12.07
CA GLU A 273 -30.69 -25.66 10.92
C GLU A 273 -30.57 -24.30 10.19
N GLY A 274 -30.49 -23.20 10.95
CA GLY A 274 -30.23 -21.87 10.37
C GLY A 274 -28.90 -21.76 9.62
N GLU A 275 -27.83 -22.44 10.07
CA GLU A 275 -26.55 -22.45 9.34
C GLU A 275 -26.67 -23.18 7.99
N LEU A 276 -27.37 -24.32 7.98
CA LEU A 276 -27.68 -25.05 6.75
C LEU A 276 -28.56 -24.22 5.81
N ALA A 277 -29.58 -23.52 6.34
CA ALA A 277 -30.45 -22.64 5.59
C ALA A 277 -29.68 -21.50 4.91
N ALA A 278 -28.78 -20.85 5.64
CA ALA A 278 -27.91 -19.81 5.08
C ALA A 278 -27.02 -20.36 3.95
N PHE A 279 -26.45 -21.56 4.12
CA PHE A 279 -25.60 -22.17 3.10
C PHE A 279 -26.39 -22.55 1.85
N LEU A 280 -27.58 -23.11 2.01
CA LEU A 280 -28.52 -23.39 0.92
C LEU A 280 -28.87 -22.11 0.17
N SER A 281 -29.32 -21.06 0.88
CA SER A 281 -29.71 -19.78 0.28
C SER A 281 -28.56 -19.16 -0.52
N TYR A 282 -27.34 -19.17 0.03
CA TYR A 282 -26.17 -18.63 -0.67
C TYR A 282 -25.77 -19.49 -1.88
N ALA A 283 -25.83 -20.82 -1.77
CA ALA A 283 -25.53 -21.73 -2.87
C ALA A 283 -26.55 -21.61 -4.01
N ILE A 284 -27.82 -21.33 -3.71
CA ILE A 284 -28.85 -21.06 -4.72
C ILE A 284 -28.55 -19.76 -5.48
N ALA A 285 -28.14 -18.72 -4.78
CA ALA A 285 -27.80 -17.43 -5.39
C ALA A 285 -26.46 -17.48 -6.17
N TYR A 286 -25.47 -18.22 -5.66
CA TYR A 286 -24.10 -18.24 -6.17
C TYR A 286 -23.52 -19.66 -6.28
N PRO A 287 -24.13 -20.54 -7.09
CA PRO A 287 -23.78 -21.96 -7.11
C PRO A 287 -22.35 -22.26 -7.62
N GLN A 288 -21.78 -21.35 -8.42
CA GLN A 288 -20.39 -21.45 -8.90
C GLN A 288 -19.36 -20.78 -7.97
N ASN A 289 -19.81 -19.99 -6.98
CA ASN A 289 -18.93 -19.22 -6.10
C ASN A 289 -19.19 -19.53 -4.61
N PHE A 290 -19.59 -20.77 -4.31
CA PHE A 290 -19.92 -21.19 -2.95
C PHE A 290 -18.66 -21.34 -2.08
N LEU A 291 -18.45 -20.38 -1.18
CA LEU A 291 -17.31 -20.27 -0.26
C LEU A 291 -17.79 -19.77 1.12
N PRO A 292 -18.48 -20.61 1.92
CA PRO A 292 -19.05 -20.19 3.18
C PRO A 292 -18.02 -20.03 4.29
N VAL A 293 -18.38 -19.23 5.30
CA VAL A 293 -17.69 -19.22 6.60
C VAL A 293 -18.30 -20.30 7.50
N ILE A 294 -17.47 -21.21 8.03
CA ILE A 294 -17.94 -22.45 8.66
C ILE A 294 -17.78 -22.50 10.18
N ASP A 295 -17.34 -21.41 10.80
CA ASP A 295 -17.07 -21.31 12.24
C ASP A 295 -18.04 -20.36 12.96
N SER A 296 -19.25 -20.15 12.42
CA SER A 296 -20.28 -19.32 13.08
C SER A 296 -20.80 -19.95 14.38
N TYR A 297 -20.88 -21.28 14.44
CA TYR A 297 -21.31 -22.01 15.64
C TYR A 297 -20.28 -23.07 16.06
N SER A 298 -20.02 -24.05 15.19
CA SER A 298 -19.01 -25.09 15.43
C SER A 298 -18.55 -25.65 14.09
N VAL A 299 -17.24 -25.59 13.84
CA VAL A 299 -16.63 -26.09 12.61
C VAL A 299 -16.94 -27.57 12.41
N SER A 300 -16.65 -28.42 13.40
CA SER A 300 -16.77 -29.88 13.24
C SER A 300 -18.18 -30.40 13.46
N CYS A 301 -18.97 -29.78 14.33
CA CYS A 301 -20.30 -30.28 14.67
C CYS A 301 -21.41 -29.78 13.74
N SER A 302 -21.16 -28.71 12.97
CA SER A 302 -22.20 -28.10 12.13
C SER A 302 -21.65 -27.57 10.81
N GLY A 303 -20.78 -26.56 10.81
CA GLY A 303 -20.41 -25.83 9.59
C GLY A 303 -19.76 -26.69 8.51
N LEU A 304 -18.81 -27.56 8.87
CA LEU A 304 -18.16 -28.47 7.92
C LEU A 304 -19.13 -29.54 7.38
N LEU A 305 -20.06 -30.02 8.21
CA LEU A 305 -21.09 -30.98 7.80
C LEU A 305 -22.06 -30.34 6.81
N CYS A 306 -22.53 -29.12 7.10
CA CYS A 306 -23.39 -28.32 6.22
C CYS A 306 -22.69 -28.06 4.89
N PHE A 307 -21.42 -27.61 4.94
CA PHE A 307 -20.63 -27.34 3.74
C PHE A 307 -20.51 -28.59 2.87
N CYS A 308 -20.08 -29.73 3.43
CA CYS A 308 -19.90 -30.95 2.64
C CYS A 308 -21.22 -31.41 2.01
N ALA A 309 -22.35 -31.33 2.75
CA ALA A 309 -23.66 -31.68 2.22
C ALA A 309 -24.08 -30.81 1.03
N VAL A 310 -23.94 -29.49 1.16
CA VAL A 310 -24.26 -28.53 0.09
C VAL A 310 -23.29 -28.66 -1.08
N ALA A 311 -22.00 -28.82 -0.82
CA ALA A 311 -20.98 -28.98 -1.86
C ALA A 311 -21.16 -30.26 -2.68
N LEU A 312 -21.50 -31.40 -2.03
CA LEU A 312 -21.82 -32.65 -2.74
C LEU A 312 -23.06 -32.49 -3.62
N ALA A 313 -24.11 -31.84 -3.11
CA ALA A 313 -25.29 -31.54 -3.91
C ALA A 313 -24.97 -30.63 -5.10
N LEU A 314 -24.16 -29.59 -4.92
CA LEU A 314 -23.69 -28.74 -6.02
C LEU A 314 -22.90 -29.55 -7.07
N CYS A 315 -22.00 -30.43 -6.65
CA CYS A 315 -21.25 -31.30 -7.55
C CYS A 315 -22.17 -32.25 -8.34
N GLU A 316 -23.18 -32.83 -7.71
CA GLU A 316 -24.19 -33.66 -8.38
C GLU A 316 -24.96 -32.88 -9.45
N LEU A 317 -25.20 -31.59 -9.20
CA LEU A 317 -25.82 -30.65 -10.13
C LEU A 317 -24.83 -30.02 -11.13
N GLN A 318 -23.61 -30.57 -11.23
CA GLN A 318 -22.54 -30.12 -12.13
C GLN A 318 -22.02 -28.69 -11.87
N TYR A 319 -22.24 -28.16 -10.67
CA TYR A 319 -21.61 -26.94 -10.21
C TYR A 319 -20.26 -27.21 -9.53
N GLN A 320 -19.47 -26.15 -9.34
CA GLN A 320 -18.14 -26.21 -8.75
C GLN A 320 -18.11 -25.33 -7.48
N PRO A 321 -18.22 -25.92 -6.28
CA PRO A 321 -18.00 -25.19 -5.04
C PRO A 321 -16.52 -24.76 -4.93
N LEU A 322 -16.27 -23.64 -4.26
CA LEU A 322 -14.90 -23.10 -4.15
C LEU A 322 -14.15 -23.62 -2.93
N GLY A 323 -14.81 -23.74 -1.77
CA GLY A 323 -14.14 -24.18 -0.54
C GLY A 323 -14.76 -23.60 0.73
N VAL A 324 -13.96 -23.36 1.77
CA VAL A 324 -14.43 -22.81 3.06
C VAL A 324 -13.56 -21.68 3.59
N ARG A 325 -14.14 -20.83 4.46
CA ARG A 325 -13.43 -19.84 5.28
C ARG A 325 -13.48 -20.20 6.77
N LEU A 326 -12.33 -20.08 7.43
CA LEU A 326 -12.15 -20.15 8.89
C LEU A 326 -11.76 -18.76 9.41
N ASP A 327 -12.46 -18.24 10.42
CA ASP A 327 -12.24 -16.88 10.97
C ASP A 327 -11.91 -16.85 12.48
N SER A 328 -11.72 -18.01 13.13
CA SER A 328 -11.49 -18.12 14.57
C SER A 328 -10.92 -19.48 14.98
N GLY A 329 -10.30 -19.55 16.16
CA GLY A 329 -9.69 -20.77 16.70
C GLY A 329 -8.28 -21.04 16.18
N ASP A 330 -7.82 -22.28 16.33
CA ASP A 330 -6.53 -22.73 15.81
C ASP A 330 -6.67 -23.07 14.31
N LEU A 331 -6.40 -22.05 13.47
CA LEU A 331 -6.53 -22.14 12.02
C LEU A 331 -5.67 -23.26 11.42
N CYS A 332 -4.47 -23.51 11.97
CA CYS A 332 -3.61 -24.59 11.51
C CYS A 332 -4.30 -25.94 11.70
N ARG A 333 -4.68 -26.24 12.94
CA ARG A 333 -5.34 -27.51 13.29
C ARG A 333 -6.66 -27.69 12.56
N GLN A 334 -7.48 -26.64 12.49
CA GLN A 334 -8.77 -26.69 11.79
C GLN A 334 -8.58 -26.92 10.29
N SER A 335 -7.59 -26.28 9.65
CA SER A 335 -7.34 -26.48 8.21
C SER A 335 -6.98 -27.93 7.87
N LEU A 336 -6.19 -28.60 8.73
CA LEU A 336 -5.86 -30.02 8.58
C LEU A 336 -7.10 -30.91 8.65
N GLU A 337 -7.97 -30.63 9.63
CA GLU A 337 -9.21 -31.38 9.80
C GLU A 337 -10.16 -31.19 8.61
N VAL A 338 -10.32 -29.94 8.14
CA VAL A 338 -11.10 -29.64 6.94
C VAL A 338 -10.56 -30.41 5.74
N ARG A 339 -9.25 -30.36 5.49
CA ARG A 339 -8.63 -31.07 4.36
C ARG A 339 -8.77 -32.59 4.49
N ARG A 340 -8.67 -33.15 5.70
CA ARG A 340 -8.91 -34.57 5.97
C ARG A 340 -10.32 -34.96 5.56
N VAL A 341 -11.33 -34.19 5.97
CA VAL A 341 -12.73 -34.43 5.61
C VAL A 341 -12.95 -34.29 4.11
N PHE A 342 -12.29 -33.34 3.44
CA PHE A 342 -12.40 -33.21 1.99
C PHE A 342 -11.86 -34.46 1.26
N LYS A 343 -10.70 -34.96 1.69
CA LYS A 343 -10.10 -36.20 1.16
C LYS A 343 -11.01 -37.41 1.40
N GLU A 344 -11.63 -37.50 2.57
CA GLU A 344 -12.54 -38.61 2.89
C GLU A 344 -13.84 -38.55 2.06
N CYS A 345 -14.41 -37.36 1.88
CA CYS A 345 -15.60 -37.17 1.02
C CYS A 345 -15.28 -37.54 -0.43
N ASN A 346 -14.14 -37.10 -0.97
CA ASN A 346 -13.70 -37.48 -2.31
C ASN A 346 -13.59 -39.00 -2.43
N LYS A 347 -12.86 -39.64 -1.51
CA LYS A 347 -12.63 -41.08 -1.52
C LYS A 347 -13.94 -41.88 -1.42
N GLN A 348 -14.83 -41.50 -0.51
CA GLN A 348 -16.06 -42.24 -0.24
C GLN A 348 -17.13 -42.03 -1.33
N PHE A 349 -17.26 -40.81 -1.84
CA PHE A 349 -18.33 -40.45 -2.77
C PHE A 349 -17.86 -40.31 -4.22
N SER A 350 -16.57 -40.50 -4.51
CA SER A 350 -15.96 -40.38 -5.84
C SER A 350 -16.19 -39.00 -6.48
N VAL A 351 -15.93 -37.93 -5.72
CA VAL A 351 -16.17 -36.53 -6.13
C VAL A 351 -14.83 -35.76 -6.19
N PRO A 352 -14.09 -35.84 -7.33
CA PRO A 352 -12.73 -35.29 -7.44
C PRO A 352 -12.65 -33.77 -7.23
N GLN A 353 -13.75 -33.04 -7.40
CA GLN A 353 -13.85 -31.60 -7.11
C GLN A 353 -13.36 -31.25 -5.69
N PHE A 354 -13.56 -32.16 -4.72
CA PHE A 354 -13.14 -31.96 -3.33
C PHE A 354 -11.62 -31.86 -3.14
N GLU A 355 -10.82 -32.35 -4.08
CA GLU A 355 -9.36 -32.17 -4.05
C GLU A 355 -8.94 -30.72 -4.30
N SER A 356 -9.73 -29.99 -5.09
CA SER A 356 -9.44 -28.62 -5.52
C SER A 356 -10.00 -27.52 -4.61
N LEU A 357 -10.81 -27.89 -3.62
CA LEU A 357 -11.44 -26.93 -2.70
C LEU A 357 -10.39 -26.16 -1.92
N ILE A 358 -10.54 -24.82 -1.88
CA ILE A 358 -9.61 -23.96 -1.16
C ILE A 358 -10.02 -23.78 0.31
N ILE A 359 -9.02 -23.58 1.17
CA ILE A 359 -9.21 -23.18 2.56
C ILE A 359 -8.71 -21.76 2.73
N VAL A 360 -9.61 -20.86 3.10
CA VAL A 360 -9.30 -19.46 3.41
C VAL A 360 -9.18 -19.27 4.91
N GLY A 361 -8.01 -18.83 5.37
CA GLY A 361 -7.79 -18.48 6.77
C GLY A 361 -7.85 -16.97 6.97
N THR A 362 -8.76 -16.52 7.82
CA THR A 362 -8.87 -15.13 8.29
C THR A 362 -8.84 -15.16 9.82
N ASN A 363 -8.33 -14.10 10.46
CA ASN A 363 -8.41 -13.77 11.90
C ASN A 363 -7.10 -13.15 12.38
N SER A 364 -7.09 -11.84 12.62
CA SER A 364 -6.00 -11.13 13.31
C SER A 364 -4.59 -11.54 12.84
N ILE A 365 -4.44 -11.83 11.55
CA ILE A 365 -3.19 -12.31 10.98
C ILE A 365 -2.16 -11.19 11.04
N SER A 366 -1.11 -11.41 11.82
CA SER A 366 0.08 -10.58 11.88
C SER A 366 1.19 -11.18 11.00
N GLU A 367 2.25 -10.40 10.76
CA GLU A 367 3.46 -10.89 10.08
C GLU A 367 4.06 -12.10 10.82
N GLN A 368 4.06 -12.08 12.15
CA GLN A 368 4.59 -13.17 12.97
C GLN A 368 3.77 -14.45 12.79
N SER A 369 2.44 -14.37 12.93
CA SER A 369 1.57 -15.54 12.73
C SER A 369 1.67 -16.06 11.30
N LEU A 370 1.87 -15.19 10.30
CA LEU A 370 2.04 -15.61 8.91
C LEU A 370 3.38 -16.33 8.67
N ALA A 371 4.46 -15.89 9.32
CA ALA A 371 5.72 -16.61 9.31
C ALA A 371 5.62 -17.97 10.02
N GLU A 372 4.83 -18.07 11.09
CA GLU A 372 4.54 -19.33 11.80
C GLU A 372 3.72 -20.28 10.92
N LEU A 373 2.71 -19.78 10.19
CA LEU A 373 1.97 -20.53 9.16
C LEU A 373 2.89 -21.10 8.06
N ASN A 374 4.10 -20.57 7.90
CA ASN A 374 5.08 -21.07 6.94
C ASN A 374 6.14 -21.99 7.55
N LYS A 375 6.30 -22.02 8.87
CA LYS A 375 7.32 -22.83 9.56
C LYS A 375 6.75 -24.18 9.97
N LYS A 376 7.20 -25.27 9.32
CA LYS A 376 7.22 -26.70 9.74
C LYS A 376 5.97 -27.35 10.38
N VAL A 377 4.89 -26.62 10.68
CA VAL A 377 3.57 -27.13 11.06
C VAL A 377 2.75 -27.18 9.79
N SER A 378 2.44 -28.38 9.31
CA SER A 378 1.58 -28.59 8.16
C SER A 378 0.22 -27.95 8.44
N ASN A 379 -0.09 -26.84 7.79
CA ASN A 379 -1.46 -26.36 7.62
C ASN A 379 -1.84 -26.54 6.15
N GLU A 380 -3.13 -26.52 5.88
CA GLU A 380 -3.71 -26.74 4.55
C GLU A 380 -4.38 -25.45 4.04
N ILE A 381 -3.95 -24.28 4.54
CA ILE A 381 -4.50 -22.97 4.16
C ILE A 381 -3.91 -22.52 2.82
N ASP A 382 -4.79 -22.30 1.85
CA ASP A 382 -4.44 -21.91 0.48
C ASP A 382 -4.40 -20.38 0.30
N VAL A 383 -5.31 -19.68 0.99
CA VAL A 383 -5.46 -18.21 0.91
C VAL A 383 -5.50 -17.63 2.32
N VAL A 384 -4.72 -16.58 2.56
CA VAL A 384 -4.72 -15.87 3.84
C VAL A 384 -5.30 -14.47 3.66
N GLY A 385 -6.38 -14.18 4.38
CA GLY A 385 -6.96 -12.84 4.45
C GLY A 385 -6.40 -12.05 5.62
N VAL A 386 -5.86 -10.87 5.34
CA VAL A 386 -5.25 -9.99 6.34
C VAL A 386 -6.01 -8.67 6.40
N GLY A 387 -6.40 -8.26 7.59
CA GLY A 387 -7.16 -7.04 7.85
C GLY A 387 -6.36 -5.97 8.57
N THR A 388 -6.67 -5.76 9.86
CA THR A 388 -6.18 -4.66 10.70
C THR A 388 -4.66 -4.46 10.65
N HIS A 389 -3.88 -5.51 10.92
CA HIS A 389 -2.41 -5.42 10.98
C HIS A 389 -1.75 -4.94 9.68
N LEU A 390 -2.41 -5.16 8.54
CA LEU A 390 -1.96 -4.72 7.24
C LEU A 390 -2.28 -3.24 7.01
N VAL A 391 -3.57 -2.89 7.06
CA VAL A 391 -4.05 -1.57 6.61
C VAL A 391 -3.83 -0.46 7.64
N THR A 392 -3.75 -0.77 8.93
CA THR A 392 -3.47 0.22 9.98
C THR A 392 -2.02 0.22 10.41
N CYS A 393 -1.19 -0.65 9.82
CA CYS A 393 0.23 -0.79 10.16
C CYS A 393 0.47 -0.83 11.68
N THR A 394 -0.26 -1.68 12.42
CA THR A 394 -0.38 -1.60 13.89
C THR A 394 0.93 -1.50 14.67
N ARG A 395 2.03 -2.07 14.17
CA ARG A 395 3.36 -1.99 14.81
C ARG A 395 3.97 -0.58 14.76
N GLN A 396 3.68 0.16 13.70
CA GLN A 396 4.19 1.49 13.44
C GLN A 396 3.24 2.18 12.44
N PRO A 397 2.27 2.99 12.90
CA PRO A 397 1.22 3.57 12.05
C PRO A 397 1.67 4.83 11.28
N SER A 398 2.98 5.09 11.17
CA SER A 398 3.54 6.20 10.40
C SER A 398 4.95 5.88 9.90
N LEU A 399 5.27 6.27 8.67
CA LEU A 399 6.61 6.09 8.10
C LEU A 399 7.61 7.12 8.65
N GLY A 400 7.13 8.31 9.04
CA GLY A 400 7.99 9.40 9.50
C GLY A 400 8.66 10.16 8.35
N CYS A 401 7.95 10.36 7.23
CA CYS A 401 8.42 11.28 6.19
C CYS A 401 8.46 12.72 6.72
N VAL A 402 9.40 13.48 6.19
CA VAL A 402 9.61 14.89 6.45
C VAL A 402 9.78 15.62 5.11
N TYR A 403 9.30 16.86 5.06
CA TYR A 403 9.45 17.78 3.93
C TYR A 403 10.28 18.97 4.40
N LYS A 404 11.38 19.29 3.71
CA LYS A 404 12.37 20.23 4.23
C LYS A 404 12.93 21.13 3.14
N LEU A 405 12.98 22.43 3.44
CA LEU A 405 13.61 23.45 2.60
C LEU A 405 15.13 23.21 2.56
N ILE A 406 15.66 23.10 1.34
CA ILE A 406 17.09 22.85 1.09
C ILE A 406 17.77 23.98 0.32
N GLU A 407 17.01 24.86 -0.34
CA GLU A 407 17.54 25.98 -1.12
C GLU A 407 16.50 27.09 -1.29
N VAL A 408 16.95 28.35 -1.26
CA VAL A 408 16.15 29.53 -1.63
C VAL A 408 17.02 30.51 -2.42
N ARG A 409 16.55 31.00 -3.57
CA ARG A 409 17.31 31.91 -4.46
C ARG A 409 18.70 31.35 -4.82
N GLY A 410 18.79 30.04 -5.10
CA GLY A 410 20.06 29.36 -5.38
C GLY A 410 21.02 29.26 -4.19
N ARG A 411 20.59 29.64 -2.97
CA ARG A 411 21.42 29.57 -1.77
C ARG A 411 21.02 28.37 -0.92
N PRO A 412 21.94 27.42 -0.65
CA PRO A 412 21.66 26.27 0.19
C PRO A 412 21.15 26.64 1.59
N ARG A 413 20.29 25.78 2.14
CA ARG A 413 19.68 25.89 3.47
C ARG A 413 19.81 24.57 4.21
N MET A 414 20.20 24.65 5.48
CA MET A 414 20.33 23.51 6.37
C MET A 414 19.58 23.79 7.67
N LYS A 415 18.68 22.89 8.07
CA LYS A 415 18.08 22.94 9.39
C LYS A 415 19.01 22.21 10.35
N MET A 416 19.61 22.96 11.28
CA MET A 416 20.37 22.40 12.39
C MET A 416 19.41 21.94 13.50
N SER A 417 19.85 21.00 14.31
CA SER A 417 19.03 20.37 15.34
C SER A 417 19.92 19.94 16.51
N GLU A 418 19.43 20.10 17.74
CA GLU A 418 20.13 19.61 18.95
C GLU A 418 20.30 18.09 18.93
N ASP A 419 19.35 17.40 18.30
CA ASP A 419 19.48 16.02 17.87
C ASP A 419 20.17 16.00 16.48
N PRO A 420 21.45 15.62 16.37
CA PRO A 420 22.22 15.72 15.13
C PRO A 420 21.61 14.90 14.00
N GLU A 421 20.97 13.77 14.32
CA GLU A 421 20.30 12.92 13.34
C GLU A 421 19.07 13.60 12.72
N LYS A 422 18.54 14.65 13.37
CA LYS A 422 17.42 15.44 12.84
C LYS A 422 17.84 16.59 11.93
N SER A 423 19.15 16.82 11.76
CA SER A 423 19.68 17.79 10.80
C SER A 423 19.39 17.37 9.36
N THR A 424 19.29 18.34 8.45
CA THR A 424 18.99 18.09 7.02
C THR A 424 20.22 18.29 6.15
N LEU A 425 20.21 17.77 4.93
CA LEU A 425 21.29 18.00 3.96
C LEU A 425 20.99 19.25 3.11
N PRO A 426 21.92 20.20 2.99
CA PRO A 426 21.74 21.44 2.22
C PRO A 426 21.79 21.23 0.70
N GLY A 427 21.26 22.20 -0.04
CA GLY A 427 21.45 22.35 -1.49
C GLY A 427 20.64 21.35 -2.32
N ARG A 428 20.48 21.64 -3.61
CA ARG A 428 19.90 20.73 -4.59
C ARG A 428 20.79 19.52 -4.81
N LYS A 429 20.18 18.34 -4.96
CA LYS A 429 20.90 17.08 -4.92
C LYS A 429 20.53 16.18 -6.10
N SER A 430 21.44 15.28 -6.45
CA SER A 430 21.23 14.15 -7.35
C SER A 430 21.52 12.88 -6.55
N VAL A 431 20.70 11.85 -6.73
CA VAL A 431 20.85 10.59 -5.99
C VAL A 431 21.10 9.46 -6.97
N TYR A 432 22.17 8.71 -6.72
CA TYR A 432 22.61 7.61 -7.55
C TYR A 432 22.66 6.30 -6.77
N ARG A 433 22.05 5.26 -7.30
CA ARG A 433 22.19 3.90 -6.79
C ARG A 433 23.39 3.22 -7.45
N LEU A 434 24.33 2.81 -6.61
CA LEU A 434 25.53 2.09 -7.01
C LEU A 434 25.24 0.59 -6.95
N LEU A 435 25.43 -0.10 -8.07
CA LEU A 435 25.18 -1.53 -8.20
C LEU A 435 26.49 -2.32 -8.26
N ASP A 436 26.47 -3.51 -7.68
CA ASP A 436 27.56 -4.48 -7.80
C ASP A 436 27.55 -5.21 -9.16
N THR A 437 28.49 -6.13 -9.36
CA THR A 437 28.62 -6.92 -10.60
C THR A 437 27.42 -7.82 -10.88
N ASP A 438 26.65 -8.17 -9.85
CA ASP A 438 25.43 -8.97 -9.97
C ASP A 438 24.18 -8.09 -10.24
N GLY A 439 24.37 -6.78 -10.37
CA GLY A 439 23.29 -5.81 -10.57
C GLY A 439 22.48 -5.53 -9.30
N ARG A 440 23.00 -5.84 -8.11
CA ARG A 440 22.32 -5.61 -6.84
C ARG A 440 22.69 -4.26 -6.24
N PRO A 441 21.75 -3.56 -5.58
CA PRO A 441 22.05 -2.33 -4.86
C PRO A 441 23.09 -2.55 -3.76
N GLN A 442 24.21 -1.84 -3.83
CA GLN A 442 25.28 -1.87 -2.84
C GLN A 442 25.20 -0.66 -1.90
N MET A 443 25.00 0.55 -2.46
CA MET A 443 24.81 1.79 -1.69
C MET A 443 24.09 2.86 -2.53
N ASP A 444 23.48 3.83 -1.86
CA ASP A 444 22.96 5.04 -2.50
C ASP A 444 23.90 6.22 -2.19
N LEU A 445 24.36 6.90 -3.24
CA LEU A 445 25.25 8.07 -3.16
C LEU A 445 24.46 9.34 -3.45
N ILE A 446 24.52 10.29 -2.51
CA ILE A 446 23.90 11.60 -2.62
C ILE A 446 24.98 12.63 -2.99
N CYS A 447 24.79 13.29 -4.13
CA CYS A 447 25.66 14.34 -4.65
C CYS A 447 24.89 15.67 -4.73
N LEU A 448 25.60 16.80 -4.81
CA LEU A 448 25.03 18.05 -5.28
C LEU A 448 24.59 17.91 -6.74
N SER A 449 23.54 18.63 -7.14
CA SER A 449 22.99 18.53 -8.50
C SER A 449 23.95 19.02 -9.59
N GLU A 450 24.92 19.86 -9.22
CA GLU A 450 25.97 20.39 -10.11
C GLU A 450 27.16 19.43 -10.30
N GLU A 451 27.26 18.39 -9.47
CA GLU A 451 28.31 17.38 -9.61
C GLU A 451 28.07 16.48 -10.82
N ALA A 452 29.16 16.12 -11.50
CA ALA A 452 29.11 15.14 -12.57
C ALA A 452 28.60 13.79 -12.02
N ALA A 453 27.73 13.13 -12.78
CA ALA A 453 27.23 11.80 -12.41
C ALA A 453 28.39 10.81 -12.24
N PRO A 454 28.36 9.96 -11.19
CA PRO A 454 29.33 8.89 -11.03
C PRO A 454 29.27 7.92 -12.22
N LYS A 455 30.41 7.32 -12.57
CA LYS A 455 30.54 6.41 -13.72
C LYS A 455 30.85 5.00 -13.27
N ALA A 456 30.28 4.03 -13.99
CA ALA A 456 30.62 2.63 -13.82
C ALA A 456 32.14 2.40 -14.00
N GLY A 457 32.72 1.55 -13.14
CA GLY A 457 34.15 1.20 -13.17
C GLY A 457 35.11 2.28 -12.66
N VAL A 458 34.61 3.45 -12.26
CA VAL A 458 35.44 4.54 -11.71
C VAL A 458 35.36 4.52 -10.19
N SER A 459 36.52 4.47 -9.53
CA SER A 459 36.61 4.53 -8.07
C SER A 459 36.17 5.90 -7.56
N LEU A 460 35.34 5.90 -6.51
CA LEU A 460 34.78 7.09 -5.88
C LEU A 460 35.05 7.03 -4.39
N THR A 461 35.35 8.19 -3.82
CA THR A 461 35.48 8.38 -2.38
C THR A 461 34.21 9.02 -1.85
N CYS A 462 33.65 8.45 -0.79
CA CYS A 462 32.37 8.86 -0.23
C CYS A 462 32.37 8.79 1.30
N PHE A 463 31.40 9.48 1.89
CA PHE A 463 31.24 9.59 3.34
C PHE A 463 29.92 8.94 3.75
N PRO A 464 29.92 7.72 4.31
CA PRO A 464 28.72 7.07 4.83
C PRO A 464 28.01 7.96 5.86
N LEU A 465 26.71 8.12 5.67
CA LEU A 465 25.86 8.95 6.50
C LEU A 465 25.79 8.38 7.92
N GLY A 466 25.96 9.24 8.94
CA GLY A 466 26.03 8.84 10.34
C GLY A 466 27.44 8.45 10.83
N LEU A 467 28.41 8.26 9.93
CA LEU A 467 29.81 7.97 10.28
C LEU A 467 30.72 9.11 9.83
N THR A 468 30.62 10.25 10.53
CA THR A 468 31.22 11.56 10.16
C THR A 468 32.76 11.60 10.01
N LYS A 469 33.47 10.48 10.19
CA LYS A 469 34.93 10.40 10.07
C LYS A 469 35.43 9.16 9.30
N THR A 470 34.53 8.31 8.82
CA THR A 470 34.92 7.10 8.11
C THR A 470 34.81 7.35 6.62
N LEU A 471 35.95 7.39 5.95
CA LEU A 471 36.03 7.51 4.50
C LEU A 471 35.90 6.12 3.89
N GLN A 472 35.08 5.99 2.85
CA GLN A 472 34.93 4.73 2.11
C GLN A 472 35.20 4.95 0.62
N THR A 473 35.95 4.02 0.03
CA THR A 473 36.18 3.97 -1.40
C THR A 473 35.33 2.85 -2.01
N VAL A 474 34.65 3.14 -3.11
CA VAL A 474 33.78 2.21 -3.83
C VAL A 474 33.99 2.33 -5.33
N THR A 475 33.99 1.21 -6.04
CA THR A 475 34.00 1.17 -7.51
C THR A 475 32.72 0.49 -7.97
N PRO A 476 31.68 1.23 -8.38
CA PRO A 476 30.42 0.64 -8.80
C PRO A 476 30.58 -0.09 -10.14
N ALA A 477 29.97 -1.26 -10.27
CA ALA A 477 29.89 -1.94 -11.57
C ALA A 477 28.87 -1.25 -12.48
N GLN A 478 27.79 -0.71 -11.92
CA GLN A 478 26.80 0.10 -12.63
C GLN A 478 26.29 1.24 -11.74
N VAL A 479 25.78 2.28 -12.38
CA VAL A 479 25.26 3.48 -11.71
C VAL A 479 23.89 3.80 -12.29
N THR A 480 22.89 3.99 -11.44
CA THR A 480 21.53 4.37 -11.84
C THR A 480 21.10 5.64 -11.12
N SER A 481 20.62 6.66 -11.85
CA SER A 481 19.95 7.81 -11.22
C SER A 481 18.62 7.35 -10.61
N LEU A 482 18.38 7.66 -9.33
CA LEU A 482 17.17 7.24 -8.65
C LEU A 482 15.97 8.13 -8.94
N ARG A 483 16.18 9.42 -9.21
CA ARG A 483 15.10 10.37 -9.49
C ARG A 483 14.96 10.64 -10.97
N LEU A 484 13.72 10.79 -11.41
CA LEU A 484 13.30 11.22 -12.74
C LEU A 484 12.44 12.48 -12.61
N ASP A 485 12.45 13.33 -13.63
CA ASP A 485 11.48 14.42 -13.72
C ASP A 485 10.10 13.85 -14.03
N VAL A 486 9.13 14.16 -13.16
CA VAL A 486 7.78 13.57 -13.21
C VAL A 486 6.69 14.62 -13.38
N PHE A 487 6.98 15.86 -13.00
CA PHE A 487 6.12 17.02 -13.15
C PHE A 487 7.00 18.22 -13.52
N THR A 488 6.69 18.93 -14.60
CA THR A 488 7.50 20.06 -15.07
C THR A 488 6.57 21.19 -15.45
N CYS A 489 6.74 22.34 -14.79
CA CYS A 489 5.97 23.56 -15.03
C CYS A 489 4.45 23.29 -15.14
N GLY A 490 3.87 22.66 -14.11
CA GLY A 490 2.44 22.39 -14.05
C GLY A 490 1.95 21.16 -14.81
N GLN A 491 2.82 20.45 -15.54
CA GLN A 491 2.44 19.34 -16.39
C GLN A 491 3.07 18.03 -15.94
N ILE A 492 2.27 16.96 -15.96
CA ILE A 492 2.77 15.59 -15.74
C ILE A 492 3.62 15.18 -16.95
N THR A 493 4.93 15.00 -16.74
CA THR A 493 5.89 14.62 -17.79
C THR A 493 6.25 13.14 -17.78
N PHE A 494 5.95 12.43 -16.69
CA PHE A 494 6.09 10.98 -16.58
C PHE A 494 4.72 10.30 -16.56
N PRO A 495 4.47 9.28 -17.41
CA PRO A 495 3.16 8.67 -17.53
C PRO A 495 2.73 8.00 -16.22
N LEU A 496 1.50 8.28 -15.80
CA LEU A 496 0.89 7.62 -14.63
C LEU A 496 0.84 6.12 -14.85
N LYS A 497 1.43 5.36 -13.92
CA LYS A 497 1.49 3.91 -13.97
C LYS A 497 0.27 3.28 -13.35
N SER A 498 -0.23 2.22 -13.98
CA SER A 498 -1.28 1.39 -13.40
C SER A 498 -0.77 0.69 -12.13
N ALA A 499 -1.70 0.26 -11.26
CA ALA A 499 -1.33 -0.50 -10.07
C ALA A 499 -0.57 -1.79 -10.41
N SER A 500 -0.82 -2.38 -11.58
CA SER A 500 -0.10 -3.57 -12.06
C SER A 500 1.33 -3.26 -12.48
N GLU A 501 1.57 -2.18 -13.23
CA GLU A 501 2.93 -1.76 -13.60
C GLU A 501 3.76 -1.36 -12.37
N SER A 502 3.17 -0.65 -11.41
CA SER A 502 3.84 -0.31 -10.14
C SER A 502 4.14 -1.57 -9.32
N ARG A 503 3.24 -2.57 -9.32
CA ARG A 503 3.45 -3.88 -8.68
C ARG A 503 4.62 -4.63 -9.32
N GLU A 504 4.70 -4.66 -10.64
CA GLU A 504 5.80 -5.30 -11.37
C GLU A 504 7.14 -4.66 -11.01
N ARG A 505 7.21 -3.31 -10.98
CA ARG A 505 8.41 -2.60 -10.54
C ARG A 505 8.79 -2.96 -9.10
N ALA A 506 7.83 -3.02 -8.18
CA ALA A 506 8.08 -3.44 -6.81
C ALA A 506 8.64 -4.86 -6.72
N GLN A 507 8.09 -5.79 -7.49
CA GLN A 507 8.60 -7.16 -7.54
C GLN A 507 10.03 -7.22 -8.09
N ILE A 508 10.32 -6.53 -9.18
CA ILE A 508 11.69 -6.44 -9.76
C ILE A 508 12.66 -5.85 -8.73
N SER A 509 12.29 -4.72 -8.12
CA SER A 509 13.15 -4.02 -7.17
C SER A 509 13.46 -4.88 -5.92
N LEU A 510 12.46 -5.61 -5.41
CA LEU A 510 12.65 -6.58 -4.31
C LEU A 510 13.46 -7.81 -4.72
N GLN A 511 13.35 -8.27 -5.97
CA GLN A 511 14.14 -9.41 -6.46
C GLN A 511 15.63 -9.04 -6.55
N THR A 512 15.94 -7.83 -7.02
CA THR A 512 17.33 -7.33 -7.12
C THR A 512 17.98 -7.00 -5.78
N LEU A 513 17.17 -6.75 -4.74
CA LEU A 513 17.71 -6.42 -3.41
C LEU A 513 18.37 -7.64 -2.74
N HIS A 514 19.55 -7.43 -2.14
CA HIS A 514 20.28 -8.50 -1.45
C HIS A 514 19.44 -9.13 -0.31
N PRO A 515 19.44 -10.47 -0.13
CA PRO A 515 18.65 -11.14 0.91
C PRO A 515 18.85 -10.62 2.34
N HIS A 516 20.04 -10.13 2.69
CA HIS A 516 20.34 -9.59 4.02
C HIS A 516 19.49 -8.35 4.37
N HIS A 517 19.15 -7.49 3.41
CA HIS A 517 18.28 -6.33 3.63
C HIS A 517 16.79 -6.71 3.68
N LYS A 518 16.42 -7.88 3.10
CA LYS A 518 15.04 -8.39 3.08
C LYS A 518 14.64 -9.17 4.32
N ARG A 519 15.57 -9.39 5.27
CA ARG A 519 15.26 -10.12 6.50
C ARG A 519 14.17 -9.36 7.28
N LEU A 520 13.18 -10.11 7.77
CA LEU A 520 12.10 -9.54 8.57
C LEU A 520 12.55 -9.14 9.96
N GLN A 521 13.59 -9.81 10.47
CA GLN A 521 14.21 -9.58 11.78
C GLN A 521 15.70 -9.31 11.56
N GLU A 522 16.22 -8.27 12.21
CA GLU A 522 17.63 -7.86 12.17
C GLU A 522 18.24 -7.85 10.75
N PRO A 523 17.64 -7.09 9.82
CA PRO A 523 18.24 -6.88 8.50
C PRO A 523 19.55 -6.12 8.62
N HIS A 524 20.44 -6.31 7.64
CA HIS A 524 21.64 -5.48 7.56
C HIS A 524 21.28 -4.07 7.12
N ASP A 525 21.96 -3.08 7.69
CA ASP A 525 21.82 -1.69 7.28
C ASP A 525 22.27 -1.52 5.83
N TYR A 526 21.58 -0.65 5.13
CA TYR A 526 21.94 -0.24 3.78
C TYR A 526 22.74 1.05 3.83
N THR A 527 23.89 1.09 3.16
CA THR A 527 24.76 2.27 3.19
C THR A 527 24.19 3.37 2.31
N VAL A 528 23.96 4.53 2.91
CA VAL A 528 23.73 5.80 2.20
C VAL A 528 24.94 6.68 2.45
N ALA A 529 25.51 7.27 1.40
CA ALA A 529 26.74 8.05 1.50
C ALA A 529 26.62 9.41 0.82
N LEU A 530 27.47 10.35 1.22
CA LEU A 530 27.61 11.68 0.62
C LEU A 530 28.84 11.73 -0.29
N SER A 531 28.74 12.49 -1.38
CA SER A 531 29.92 12.91 -2.16
C SER A 531 30.86 13.77 -1.32
N GLU A 532 32.11 13.91 -1.77
CA GLU A 532 33.09 14.77 -1.09
C GLU A 532 32.66 16.24 -1.06
N GLN A 533 32.07 16.73 -2.15
CA GLN A 533 31.62 18.13 -2.24
C GLN A 533 30.43 18.39 -1.32
N LEU A 534 29.44 17.50 -1.29
CA LEU A 534 28.30 17.62 -0.39
C LEU A 534 28.73 17.52 1.08
N HIS A 535 29.62 16.59 1.42
CA HIS A 535 30.18 16.47 2.76
C HIS A 535 30.94 17.74 3.19
N SER A 536 31.70 18.35 2.27
CA SER A 536 32.41 19.61 2.51
C SER A 536 31.44 20.76 2.76
N LEU A 537 30.38 20.89 1.94
CA LEU A 537 29.32 21.89 2.14
C LEU A 537 28.63 21.76 3.51
N VAL A 538 28.30 20.53 3.91
CA VAL A 538 27.73 20.25 5.25
C VAL A 538 28.69 20.69 6.35
N SER A 539 29.98 20.38 6.21
CA SER A 539 31.02 20.75 7.17
C SER A 539 31.19 22.28 7.28
N ASP A 540 31.16 22.99 6.16
CA ASP A 540 31.35 24.44 6.11
C ASP A 540 30.17 25.19 6.75
N ILE A 541 28.93 24.78 6.43
CA ILE A 541 27.72 25.34 7.05
C ILE A 541 27.72 25.05 8.57
N THR A 542 28.10 23.84 8.98
CA THR A 542 28.10 23.43 10.39
C THR A 542 29.13 24.20 11.21
N LYS A 543 30.32 24.49 10.65
CA LYS A 543 31.38 25.24 11.33
C LYS A 543 31.14 26.75 11.36
N GLY A 544 30.07 27.24 10.72
CA GLY A 544 29.86 28.67 10.53
C GLY A 544 30.94 29.33 9.66
N ASN A 545 31.72 28.53 8.91
CA ASN A 545 32.74 29.01 8.00
C ASN A 545 32.07 29.45 6.69
N SER A 546 31.31 30.54 6.73
CA SER A 546 30.96 31.29 5.52
C SER A 546 32.15 32.16 5.05
N LYS A 547 33.37 31.60 5.06
CA LYS A 547 34.52 32.24 4.42
C LYS A 547 34.42 31.98 2.91
N GLY A 548 33.56 32.72 2.22
CA GLY A 548 33.51 32.67 0.75
C GLY A 548 32.23 33.09 0.04
N SER A 549 31.11 33.37 0.71
CA SER A 549 29.87 33.79 0.02
C SER A 549 29.66 35.31 0.04
N ASN A 550 30.70 36.06 -0.35
CA ASN A 550 30.48 37.33 -1.06
C ASN A 550 29.99 37.00 -2.49
N PHE A 551 28.78 36.44 -2.59
CA PHE A 551 27.94 36.59 -3.78
C PHE A 551 26.92 37.70 -3.47
N LEU A 552 27.46 38.89 -3.21
CA LEU A 552 26.81 40.14 -3.58
C LEU A 552 26.72 40.07 -5.11
N LEU A 553 25.52 39.80 -5.61
CA LEU A 553 25.21 40.10 -7.00
C LEU A 553 25.56 41.58 -7.21
N SER A 554 26.52 41.79 -8.11
CA SER A 554 26.51 42.96 -8.98
C SER A 554 25.09 43.17 -9.49
N ASN A 555 24.53 44.33 -9.14
CA ASN A 555 23.31 45.00 -9.61
C ASN A 555 22.39 44.25 -10.57
#